data_AF-A0A2R4C581-F1
#
_entry.id   AF-A0A2R4C581-F1
#
_cell.length_a   1.000
_cell.length_b   1.000
_cell.length_c   1.000
_cell.angle_alpha   90.00
_cell.angle_beta   90.00
_cell.angle_gamma   90.00
#
_symmetry.space_group_name_H-M   'P 1'
#
loop_
_entity.id
_entity.type
_entity.pdbx_description
1 polymer ?
#
loop_
_entity_poly.entity_id
_entity_poly.type
_entity_poly.pdbx_seq_one_letter_code
_entity_poly.pdbx_strand_id
1 'polypeptide(L)' 'MAQLLVRDIDEAVVDALKRTAAGNGRSAEAEHREILRSTLTVRPKKRSFKEVLAAMPYFEDDALFDVR' A
#
# COMPACT_ATOMS: atom_id res chain seq x y z
N MET A 1 -16.00 -12.39 -15.65
CA MET A 1 -15.70 -12.22 -14.20
C MET A 1 -14.46 -13.01 -13.87
N ALA A 2 -13.46 -12.40 -13.24
CA ALA A 2 -12.26 -13.13 -12.81
C ALA A 2 -12.53 -13.74 -11.42
N GLN A 3 -12.15 -15.00 -11.23
CA GLN A 3 -12.19 -15.68 -9.94
C GLN A 3 -10.75 -15.93 -9.49
N LEU A 4 -10.46 -15.59 -8.24
CA LEU A 4 -9.16 -15.84 -7.60
C LEU A 4 -9.39 -16.85 -6.48
N LEU A 5 -8.80 -18.03 -6.60
CA LEU A 5 -8.80 -19.04 -5.55
C LEU A 5 -7.42 -19.06 -4.89
N VAL A 6 -7.37 -18.67 -3.63
CA VAL A 6 -6.14 -18.73 -2.83
C VAL A 6 -6.22 -19.98 -1.95
N ARG A 7 -5.20 -20.84 -2.06
CA ARG A 7 -5.09 -22.10 -1.30
C ARG A 7 -3.86 -22.02 -0.39
N ASP A 8 -3.82 -22.89 0.61
CA ASP A 8 -2.68 -23.02 1.53
C ASP A 8 -2.38 -21.72 2.28
N ILE A 9 -3.42 -21.15 2.93
CA ILE A 9 -3.27 -19.95 3.77
C ILE A 9 -3.20 -20.40 5.22
N ASP A 10 -2.27 -19.80 5.96
CA ASP A 10 -2.18 -19.94 7.41
C ASP A 10 -3.51 -19.57 8.10
N GLU A 11 -3.96 -20.42 9.02
CA GLU A 11 -5.21 -20.22 9.77
C GLU A 11 -5.21 -18.87 10.51
N ALA A 12 -4.07 -18.41 10.99
CA ALA A 12 -3.94 -17.12 11.66
C ALA A 12 -4.32 -15.94 10.74
N VAL A 13 -3.98 -16.04 9.45
CA VAL A 13 -4.31 -15.02 8.44
C VAL A 13 -5.80 -15.06 8.12
N VAL A 14 -6.40 -16.25 8.01
CA VAL A 14 -7.84 -16.41 7.80
C VAL A 14 -8.63 -15.82 8.96
N ASP A 15 -8.19 -16.06 10.19
CA ASP A 15 -8.81 -15.51 11.39
C ASP A 15 -8.69 -14.00 11.49
N ALA A 16 -7.51 -13.44 11.20
CA ALA A 16 -7.32 -12.00 11.12
C ALA A 16 -8.26 -11.36 10.08
N LEU A 17 -8.35 -11.96 8.89
CA LEU A 17 -9.23 -11.48 7.81
C LEU A 17 -10.71 -11.49 8.24
N LYS A 18 -11.18 -12.55 8.90
CA LYS A 18 -12.55 -12.65 9.42
C LYS A 18 -12.85 -11.56 10.45
N ARG A 19 -11.92 -11.31 11.39
CA ARG A 19 -12.09 -10.26 12.41
C ARG A 19 -12.16 -8.88 11.77
N THR A 20 -11.28 -8.60 10.82
CA THR A 20 -11.29 -7.33 10.07
C THR A 20 -12.59 -7.15 9.28
N ALA A 21 -13.04 -8.21 8.60
CA ALA A 21 -14.30 -8.18 7.86
C ALA A 21 -15.50 -7.90 8.78
N ALA A 22 -15.57 -8.56 9.95
CA ALA A 22 -16.60 -8.31 10.95
C ALA A 22 -16.57 -6.88 11.48
N GLY A 23 -15.38 -6.34 11.78
CA GLY A 23 -15.21 -4.95 12.21
C GLY A 23 -15.64 -3.92 11.16
N ASN A 24 -15.48 -4.25 9.88
CA ASN A 24 -15.87 -3.41 8.75
C ASN A 24 -17.32 -3.64 8.27
N GLY A 25 -18.06 -4.57 8.88
CA GLY A 25 -19.42 -4.93 8.45
C GLY A 25 -19.49 -5.58 7.06
N ARG A 26 -18.43 -6.26 6.63
CA ARG A 26 -18.29 -6.88 5.32
C ARG A 26 -18.16 -8.40 5.43
N SER A 27 -18.46 -9.11 4.35
CA SER A 27 -18.08 -10.53 4.24
C SER A 27 -16.57 -10.66 4.10
N ALA A 28 -16.02 -11.81 4.50
CA ALA A 28 -14.57 -12.07 4.36
C ALA A 28 -14.09 -11.94 2.91
N GLU A 29 -14.91 -12.32 1.93
CA GLU A 29 -14.62 -12.15 0.50
C GLU A 29 -14.60 -10.68 0.07
N ALA A 30 -15.55 -9.87 0.56
CA ALA A 30 -15.61 -8.46 0.25
C ALA A 30 -14.42 -7.70 0.87
N GLU A 31 -14.04 -8.04 2.10
CA GLU A 31 -12.86 -7.48 2.75
C GLU A 31 -11.57 -7.88 2.01
N HIS A 32 -11.46 -9.16 1.62
CA HIS A 32 -10.34 -9.64 0.81
C HIS A 32 -10.21 -8.84 -0.50
N ARG A 33 -11.33 -8.66 -1.21
CA ARG A 33 -11.36 -7.86 -2.45
C ARG A 33 -10.92 -6.42 -2.22
N GLU A 34 -11.33 -5.80 -1.11
CA GLU A 34 -10.93 -4.44 -0.78
C GLU A 34 -9.43 -4.34 -0.43
N ILE A 35 -8.87 -5.33 0.26
CA ILE A 35 -7.43 -5.42 0.52
C ILE A 35 -6.65 -5.55 -0.79
N LEU A 36 -7.08 -6.43 -1.70
CA LEU A 36 -6.46 -6.54 -3.02
C LEU A 36 -6.59 -5.25 -3.82
N ARG A 37 -7.76 -4.60 -3.77
CA ARG A 37 -7.98 -3.33 -4.46
C ARG A 37 -7.06 -2.24 -3.91
N SER A 38 -7.03 -2.05 -2.61
CA SER A 38 -6.21 -1.02 -1.97
C SER A 38 -4.72 -1.26 -2.23
N THR A 39 -4.23 -2.49 -2.07
CA THR A 39 -2.80 -2.81 -2.29
C THR A 39 -2.36 -2.74 -3.75
N LEU A 40 -3.18 -3.23 -4.69
CA LEU A 40 -2.79 -3.32 -6.11
C LEU A 40 -3.14 -2.06 -6.91
N THR A 41 -4.15 -1.30 -6.48
CA THR A 41 -4.64 -0.12 -7.21
C THR A 41 -4.07 1.18 -6.65
N VAL A 42 -3.77 1.25 -5.35
CA VAL A 42 -3.11 2.42 -4.75
C VAL A 42 -1.62 2.33 -5.03
N ARG A 43 -1.25 2.65 -6.28
CA ARG A 43 0.12 3.07 -6.55
C ARG A 43 0.24 4.52 -6.09
N PRO A 44 1.22 4.89 -5.24
CA PRO A 44 1.54 6.29 -5.04
C PRO A 44 1.76 6.90 -6.42
N LYS A 45 1.19 8.09 -6.67
CA LYS A 45 1.36 8.80 -7.94
C LYS A 45 2.84 8.79 -8.26
N LYS A 46 3.24 8.16 -9.38
CA LYS A 46 4.65 8.13 -9.78
C LYS A 46 5.08 9.58 -9.96
N ARG A 47 5.80 10.12 -8.97
CA ARG A 47 6.47 11.41 -9.11
C ARG A 47 7.76 11.13 -9.83
N SER A 48 8.02 11.87 -10.90
CA SER A 48 9.34 11.88 -11.51
C SER A 48 10.37 12.33 -10.48
N PHE A 49 11.61 11.87 -10.63
CA PHE A 49 12.72 12.33 -9.80
C PHE A 49 12.81 13.87 -9.77
N LYS A 50 12.54 14.51 -10.92
CA LYS A 50 12.44 15.98 -11.06
C LYS A 50 11.35 16.60 -10.18
N GLU A 51 10.16 16.02 -10.12
CA GLU A 51 9.06 16.53 -9.27
C GLU A 51 9.36 16.40 -7.78
N VAL A 52 10.13 15.38 -7.39
CA VAL A 52 10.57 15.22 -6.00
C VAL A 52 11.60 16.29 -5.64
N LEU A 53 12.61 16.51 -6.50
CA LEU A 53 13.61 17.57 -6.31
C LEU A 53 12.98 18.97 -6.27
N ALA A 54 12.01 19.25 -7.15
CA ALA A 54 11.34 20.55 -7.19
C ALA A 54 10.45 20.81 -5.94
N ALA A 55 9.99 19.76 -5.28
CA ALA A 55 9.21 19.86 -4.04
C ALA A 55 10.09 19.80 -2.78
N MET A 56 11.40 19.59 -2.93
CA MET A 56 12.33 19.55 -1.81
C MET A 56 12.49 20.97 -1.26
N PRO A 57 12.28 21.20 0.06
CA PRO A 57 12.54 22.49 0.66
C PRO A 57 14.03 22.83 0.49
N TYR A 58 14.30 24.07 0.05
CA TYR A 58 15.66 24.58 -0.02
C TYR A 58 16.14 24.88 1.39
N PHE A 59 17.23 24.23 1.79
CA PHE A 59 17.96 24.57 3.01
C PHE A 59 19.17 25.38 2.55
N GLU A 60 19.38 26.56 3.13
CA GLU A 60 20.39 27.56 2.70
C GLU A 60 21.86 27.11 2.87
N ASP A 61 22.09 25.81 3.05
CA ASP A 61 23.38 25.20 3.33
C ASP A 61 23.69 24.10 2.32
N ASP A 62 24.39 24.48 1.24
CA ASP A 62 24.91 23.54 0.24
C ASP A 62 26.20 22.84 0.71
N ALA A 63 26.75 23.21 1.88
CA ALA A 63 27.97 22.63 2.40
C ALA A 63 27.81 21.11 2.70
N LEU A 64 26.57 20.64 2.89
CA LEU A 64 26.23 19.22 3.00
C LEU A 64 26.58 18.41 1.73
N PHE A 65 26.66 19.06 0.56
CA PHE A 65 26.99 18.42 -0.72
C PHE A 65 28.47 18.55 -1.11
N ASP A 66 29.27 19.31 -0.36
CA ASP A 66 30.72 19.43 -0.58
C ASP A 66 31.47 18.29 0.11
N VAL A 67 31.38 17.09 -0.48
CA VAL A 67 32.16 15.93 -0.06
C VAL A 67 33.45 15.91 -0.88
N ARG A 68 34.53 16.45 -0.30
CA ARG A 68 35.89 16.34 -0.85
C ARG A 68 36.41 14.91 -0.85
#